data_AF-A0A9J7GC23-F1
#
_entry.id   AF-A0A9J7GC23-F1
#
_cell.length_a   1.000
_cell.length_b   1.000
_cell.length_c   1.000
_cell.angle_alpha   90.00
_cell.angle_beta   90.00
_cell.angle_gamma   90.00
#
_symmetry.space_group_name_H-M   'P 1'
#
loop_
_entity.id
_entity.type
_entity.pdbx_description
1 polymer ?
#
loop_
_entity_poly.entity_id
_entity_poly.type
_entity_poly.pdbx_seq_one_letter_code
_entity_poly.pdbx_strand_id
1 'polypeptide(L)'
;MAATMKKAKHLQNLEDACDDIMLADDDCFMIPYQIGDVFISHSQEETQEMLEEAKKTLQEEIDALESRVASIQRVLADLKVQLYAKFGSNINLEADES
;
A
#
# COMPACT_ATOMS: atom_id res chain seq x y z
N MET A 1 -7.14 4.78 5.62
CA MET A 1 -5.97 5.70 5.75
C MET A 1 -4.80 5.05 6.49
N ALA A 2 -4.96 4.61 7.75
CA ALA A 2 -3.86 3.97 8.51
C ALA A 2 -3.29 2.69 7.84
N ALA A 3 -4.15 1.85 7.25
CA ALA A 3 -3.71 0.65 6.54
C ALA A 3 -2.89 0.97 5.28
N THR A 4 -3.31 1.96 4.49
CA THR A 4 -2.59 2.43 3.30
C THR A 4 -1.24 3.05 3.68
N MET A 5 -1.18 3.85 4.74
CA MET A 5 0.10 4.40 5.25
C MET A 5 1.05 3.29 5.72
N LYS A 6 0.54 2.25 6.39
CA LYS A 6 1.36 1.11 6.81
C LYS A 6 1.94 0.37 5.60
N LYS A 7 1.16 0.21 4.53
CA LYS A 7 1.61 -0.40 3.27
C LYS A 7 2.63 0.48 2.53
N ALA A 8 2.40 1.79 2.45
CA ALA A 8 3.35 2.73 1.85
C ALA A 8 4.70 2.72 2.60
N LYS A 9 4.68 2.69 3.93
CA LYS A 9 5.90 2.52 4.72
C LYS A 9 6.59 1.19 4.43
N HIS A 10 5.82 0.11 4.28
CA HIS A 10 6.41 -1.19 3.95
C HIS A 10 7.04 -1.19 2.55
N LEU A 11 6.43 -0.51 1.57
CA LEU A 11 7.00 -0.33 0.23
C LEU A 11 8.33 0.42 0.30
N GLN A 12 8.38 1.52 1.04
CA GLN A 12 9.62 2.25 1.27
C GLN A 12 10.71 1.37 1.89
N ASN A 13 10.36 0.57 2.92
CA ASN A 13 11.32 -0.35 3.52
C ASN A 13 11.87 -1.39 2.52
N LEU A 14 11.08 -1.81 1.53
CA LEU A 14 11.55 -2.74 0.48
C LEU A 14 12.47 -2.02 -0.52
N GLU A 15 12.21 -0.75 -0.80
CA GLU A 15 13.09 0.10 -1.62
C GLU A 15 14.43 0.34 -0.92
N ASP A 16 14.40 0.72 0.35
CA ASP A 16 15.60 0.88 1.18
C ASP A 16 16.41 -0.44 1.22
N ALA A 17 15.75 -1.59 1.33
CA ALA A 17 16.41 -2.90 1.32
C ALA A 17 17.05 -3.24 -0.05
N CYS A 18 16.41 -2.87 -1.16
CA CYS A 18 17.02 -3.01 -2.49
C CYS A 18 18.31 -2.19 -2.60
N ASP A 19 18.28 -0.93 -2.16
CA ASP A 19 19.42 -0.02 -2.21
C ASP A 19 20.56 -0.52 -1.32
N ASP A 20 20.26 -0.98 -0.10
CA ASP A 20 21.23 -1.55 0.83
C ASP A 20 21.93 -2.79 0.24
N ILE A 21 21.17 -3.65 -0.45
CA ILE A 21 21.73 -4.84 -1.11
C ILE A 21 22.62 -4.45 -2.30
N MET A 22 22.32 -3.37 -3.02
CA MET A 22 23.17 -2.88 -4.11
C MET A 22 24.48 -2.26 -3.62
N LEU A 23 24.49 -1.73 -2.39
CA LEU A 23 25.68 -1.14 -1.75
C LEU A 23 26.55 -2.17 -1.03
N ALA A 24 26.06 -3.40 -0.85
CA ALA A 24 26.82 -4.47 -0.20
C ALA A 24 28.02 -4.91 -1.07
N ASP A 25 29.17 -5.14 -0.43
CA ASP A 25 30.36 -5.66 -1.10
C ASP A 25 30.09 -7.05 -1.72
N ASP A 26 30.66 -7.32 -2.90
CA ASP A 26 30.53 -8.58 -3.66
C ASP A 26 30.93 -9.85 -2.87
N ASP A 27 31.59 -9.69 -1.72
CA ASP A 27 31.96 -10.79 -0.81
C ASP A 27 30.74 -11.43 -0.10
N CYS A 28 29.57 -10.80 -0.16
CA CYS A 28 28.32 -11.32 0.41
C CYS A 28 27.58 -12.21 -0.62
N PHE A 29 28.08 -13.44 -0.81
CA PHE A 29 27.52 -14.37 -1.81
C PHE A 29 26.05 -14.79 -1.56
N MET A 30 25.54 -14.59 -0.34
CA MET A 30 24.24 -15.08 0.09
C MET A 30 23.53 -14.04 0.95
N ILE A 31 22.42 -13.50 0.46
CA ILE A 31 21.58 -12.53 1.16
C ILE A 31 20.44 -13.27 1.87
N PRO A 32 20.28 -13.12 3.20
CA PRO A 32 19.16 -13.70 3.92
C PRO A 32 17.87 -12.90 3.65
N TYR A 33 16.92 -13.50 2.93
CA TYR A 33 15.60 -12.94 2.65
C TYR A 33 14.54 -13.47 3.61
N GLN A 34 13.72 -12.58 4.18
CA GLN A 34 12.69 -12.96 5.17
C GLN A 34 11.39 -13.39 4.47
N ILE A 35 10.90 -14.59 4.81
CA ILE A 35 9.59 -15.10 4.39
C ILE A 35 8.81 -15.53 5.63
N GLY A 36 7.81 -14.72 6.01
CA GLY A 36 7.09 -14.92 7.26
C GLY A 36 8.04 -14.83 8.46
N ASP A 37 8.19 -15.95 9.17
CA ASP A 37 9.02 -16.04 10.39
C ASP A 37 10.39 -16.69 10.16
N VAL A 38 10.75 -17.02 8.90
CA VAL A 38 12.02 -17.66 8.56
C VAL A 38 12.85 -16.81 7.59
N PHE A 39 14.16 -17.05 7.56
CA PHE A 39 15.08 -16.46 6.59
C PHE A 39 15.63 -17.55 5.67
N ILE A 40 15.65 -17.26 4.36
CA ILE A 40 16.22 -18.13 3.34
C ILE A 40 17.30 -17.36 2.60
N SER A 41 18.48 -17.97 2.49
CA SER A 41 19.61 -17.37 1.79
C SER A 41 19.49 -17.55 0.28
N HIS A 42 19.58 -16.43 -0.44
CA HIS A 42 19.52 -16.35 -1.90
C HIS A 42 20.72 -15.60 -2.45
N SER A 43 20.97 -15.71 -3.76
CA SER A 43 21.93 -14.81 -4.39
C SER A 43 21.44 -13.36 -4.33
N GLN A 44 22.35 -12.41 -4.53
CA GLN A 44 22.00 -10.99 -4.60
C GLN A 44 20.97 -10.72 -5.71
N GLU A 45 21.18 -11.30 -6.89
CA GLU A 45 20.28 -11.18 -8.04
C GLU A 45 18.89 -11.74 -7.74
N GLU A 46 18.80 -12.97 -7.21
CA GLU A 46 17.53 -13.57 -6.81
C GLU A 46 16.81 -12.72 -5.76
N THR A 47 17.54 -12.20 -4.78
CA THR A 47 16.95 -11.38 -3.72
C THR A 47 16.41 -10.04 -4.27
N GLN A 48 17.12 -9.43 -5.22
CA GLN A 48 16.65 -8.22 -5.89
C GLN A 48 15.37 -8.49 -6.69
N GLU A 49 15.31 -9.58 -7.45
CA GLU A 49 14.10 -9.96 -8.19
C GLU A 49 12.90 -10.17 -7.24
N MET A 50 13.11 -10.87 -6.12
CA MET A 50 12.08 -11.10 -5.11
C MET A 50 11.58 -9.80 -4.47
N LEU A 51 12.49 -8.86 -4.18
CA LEU A 51 12.13 -7.55 -3.64
C LEU A 51 11.36 -6.71 -4.67
N GLU A 52 11.75 -6.74 -5.95
CA GLU A 52 11.02 -6.06 -7.03
C GLU A 52 9.60 -6.62 -7.20
N GLU A 53 9.44 -7.95 -7.17
CA GLU A 53 8.13 -8.58 -7.22
C GLU A 53 7.27 -8.17 -6.01
N ALA A 54 7.84 -8.21 -4.80
CA ALA A 54 7.14 -7.80 -3.58
C ALA A 54 6.71 -6.32 -3.62
N LYS A 55 7.58 -5.42 -4.10
CA LYS A 55 7.26 -4.00 -4.31
C LYS A 55 6.10 -3.83 -5.28
N LYS A 56 6.14 -4.51 -6.42
CA LYS A 56 5.10 -4.45 -7.43
C LYS A 56 3.75 -4.93 -6.88
N THR A 57 3.71 -6.09 -6.25
CA THR A 57 2.46 -6.61 -5.64
C THR A 57 1.91 -5.65 -4.59
N LEU A 58 2.77 -5.10 -3.74
CA LEU A 58 2.35 -4.16 -2.71
C LEU A 58 1.82 -2.84 -3.29
N GLN A 59 2.42 -2.33 -4.36
CA GLN A 59 1.94 -1.13 -5.06
C GLN A 59 0.56 -1.37 -5.70
N GLU A 60 0.37 -2.51 -6.37
CA GLU A 60 -0.93 -2.88 -6.96
C GLU A 60 -2.03 -2.97 -5.89
N GLU A 61 -1.72 -3.49 -4.70
CA GLU A 61 -2.65 -3.52 -3.58
C GLU A 61 -2.99 -2.12 -3.03
N ILE A 62 -2.01 -1.21 -2.96
CA ILE A 62 -2.22 0.19 -2.56
C ILE A 62 -3.17 0.86 -3.56
N ASP A 63 -2.88 0.76 -4.85
CA ASP A 63 -3.68 1.38 -5.92
C ASP A 63 -5.12 0.86 -5.90
N ALA A 64 -5.31 -0.45 -5.71
CA ALA A 64 -6.62 -1.06 -5.59
C ALA A 64 -7.41 -0.53 -4.38
N LEU A 65 -6.74 -0.36 -3.23
CA LEU A 65 -7.37 0.19 -2.02
C LEU A 65 -7.75 1.67 -2.20
N GLU A 66 -6.88 2.48 -2.80
CA GLU A 66 -7.15 3.89 -3.07
C GLU A 66 -8.30 4.07 -4.05
N SER A 67 -8.33 3.27 -5.12
CA SER A 67 -9.44 3.23 -6.07
C SER A 67 -10.76 2.88 -5.39
N ARG A 68 -10.75 1.90 -4.46
CA ARG A 68 -11.93 1.53 -3.68
C ARG A 68 -12.37 2.63 -2.71
N VAL A 69 -11.45 3.36 -2.09
CA VAL A 69 -11.78 4.52 -1.24
C VAL A 69 -12.45 5.61 -2.09
N ALA A 70 -11.86 5.94 -3.24
CA ALA A 70 -12.40 6.96 -4.14
C ALA A 70 -13.80 6.58 -4.67
N SER A 71 -14.05 5.30 -4.99
CA SER A 71 -15.36 4.86 -5.45
C SER A 71 -16.42 4.95 -4.34
N ILE A 72 -16.08 4.57 -3.11
CA ILE A 72 -16.98 4.70 -1.95
C ILE A 72 -17.30 6.18 -1.68
N GLN A 73 -16.31 7.07 -1.75
CA GLN A 73 -16.52 8.50 -1.57
C GLN A 73 -17.45 9.10 -2.63
N ARG A 74 -17.33 8.68 -3.89
CA ARG A 74 -18.26 9.09 -4.97
C ARG A 74 -19.68 8.63 -4.68
N VAL A 75 -19.87 7.35 -4.35
CA VAL A 75 -21.18 6.80 -4.01
C VAL A 75 -21.79 7.54 -2.82
N LEU A 76 -21.00 7.86 -1.79
CA LEU A 76 -21.45 8.61 -0.63
C LEU A 76 -21.88 10.04 -1.00
N ALA A 77 -21.12 10.73 -1.85
CA ALA A 77 -21.49 12.06 -2.35
C ALA A 77 -22.80 12.03 -3.14
N ASP A 78 -22.96 11.05 -4.04
CA ASP A 78 -24.19 10.88 -4.82
C ASP A 78 -25.40 10.58 -3.92
N LEU A 79 -25.23 9.76 -2.88
CA LEU A 79 -26.28 9.49 -1.91
C LEU A 79 -26.64 10.74 -1.09
N LYS A 80 -25.66 11.55 -0.67
CA LYS A 80 -25.92 12.82 0.03
C LYS A 80 -26.81 13.72 -0.82
N VAL A 81 -26.49 13.89 -2.11
CA VAL A 81 -27.29 14.69 -3.05
C VAL A 81 -28.72 14.15 -3.17
N GLN A 82 -28.89 12.83 -3.33
CA GLN A 82 -30.22 12.21 -3.42
C GLN A 82 -31.05 12.41 -2.15
N LEU A 83 -30.43 12.30 -0.97
CA LEU A 83 -31.10 12.53 0.31
C LEU A 83 -31.51 13.99 0.48
N TYR A 84 -30.63 14.95 0.15
CA TYR A 84 -30.97 16.37 0.18
C TYR A 84 -32.07 16.73 -0.82
N ALA A 85 -32.09 16.12 -2.01
CA ALA A 85 -33.17 16.33 -2.98
C ALA A 85 -34.52 15.81 -2.46
N LYS A 86 -34.53 14.74 -1.66
CA LYS A 86 -35.76 14.11 -1.16
C LYS A 86 -36.27 14.71 0.16
N PHE A 87 -35.36 15.05 1.07
CA PHE A 87 -35.68 15.49 2.43
C PHE A 87 -35.41 16.99 2.67
N GLY A 88 -34.71 17.66 1.75
CA GLY A 88 -34.42 19.09 1.85
C GLY A 88 -33.66 19.45 3.13
N SER A 89 -34.07 20.55 3.76
CA SER A 89 -33.50 21.08 5.00
C SER A 89 -33.96 20.38 6.28
N ASN A 90 -34.75 19.28 6.19
CA ASN A 90 -35.16 18.51 7.36
C ASN A 90 -34.05 17.57 7.90
N ILE A 91 -32.92 17.46 7.22
CA ILE A 91 -31.78 16.61 7.61
C ILE A 91 -30.47 17.41 7.54
N ASN A 92 -29.48 17.03 8.36
CA ASN A 92 -28.13 17.59 8.32
C ASN A 92 -27.09 16.47 8.17
N LEU A 93 -26.48 16.35 6.98
CA LEU A 93 -25.53 15.29 6.62
C LEU A 93 -24.06 15.72 6.68
N GLU A 94 -23.79 16.96 7.10
CA GLU A 94 -22.46 17.58 7.15
C GLU A 94 -21.68 17.26 8.44
N ALA A 95 -22.29 16.53 9.39
CA ALA A 95 -21.65 16.18 10.66
C ALA A 95 -20.52 15.12 10.53
N ASP A 96 -20.43 14.46 9.38
CA ASP A 96 -19.48 13.35 9.11
C ASP A 96 -18.18 13.80 8.38
N GLU A 97 -17.98 15.10 8.13
CA GLU A 97 -16.76 15.61 7.45
C GLU A 97 -15.60 15.96 8.41
N SER A 98 -15.61 15.48 9.66
CA SER A 98 -14.56 15.71 10.67
C SER A 98 -13.62 14.53 10.89
#